data_AF-A0A369KQG8-F1
#
_entry.id   AF-A0A369KQG8-F1
#
_cell.length_a   1.000
_cell.length_b   1.000
_cell.length_c   1.000
_cell.angle_alpha   90.00
_cell.angle_beta   90.00
_cell.angle_gamma   90.00
#
_symmetry.space_group_name_H-M   'P 1'
#
loop_
_entity.id
_entity.type
_entity.pdbx_description
1 polymer ?
#
loop_
_entity_poly.entity_id
_entity_poly.type
_entity_poly.pdbx_seq_one_letter_code
_entity_poly.pdbx_strand_id
1 'polypeptide(L)'
;MQDRLFEQAKETLYFLSHHPEERAAYTQRLKYLLDTASRIDDAEARGEAKGEARGIQIGEARGEHRKAIETAKKLKARDFSMIDIIDMTGLSPEEVENL
;
A
#
# COMPACT_ATOMS: atom_id res chain seq x y z
N MET A 1 -22.47 40.47 8.17
CA MET A 1 -23.07 39.72 7.02
C MET A 1 -22.79 40.45 5.70
N GLN A 2 -22.91 41.78 5.64
CA GLN A 2 -22.56 42.60 4.46
C GLN A 2 -21.09 42.53 4.02
N ASP A 3 -20.13 42.50 4.96
CA ASP A 3 -18.70 42.53 4.59
C ASP A 3 -18.23 41.28 3.83
N ARG A 4 -18.76 40.10 4.17
CA ARG A 4 -18.42 38.84 3.48
C ARG A 4 -18.93 38.82 2.03
N LEU A 5 -20.10 39.40 1.79
CA LEU A 5 -20.69 39.52 0.46
C LEU A 5 -19.89 40.53 -0.39
N PHE A 6 -19.44 41.62 0.23
CA PHE A 6 -18.59 42.61 -0.43
C PHE A 6 -17.23 42.06 -0.84
N GLU A 7 -16.60 41.23 0.00
CA GLU A 7 -15.33 40.58 -0.35
C GLU A 7 -15.49 39.54 -1.47
N GLN A 8 -16.55 38.74 -1.44
CA GLN A 8 -16.86 37.81 -2.55
C GLN A 8 -17.13 38.56 -3.87
N ALA A 9 -17.84 39.69 -3.82
CA ALA A 9 -18.08 40.52 -4.99
C ALA A 9 -16.79 41.14 -5.54
N LYS A 10 -15.87 41.58 -4.67
CA LYS A 10 -14.55 42.09 -5.08
C LYS A 10 -13.68 41.02 -5.71
N GLU A 11 -13.59 39.83 -5.11
CA GLU A 11 -12.84 38.71 -5.69
C GLU A 11 -13.41 38.30 -7.06
N THR A 12 -14.74 38.29 -7.18
CA THR A 12 -15.43 37.98 -8.44
C THR A 12 -15.16 39.04 -9.50
N LEU A 13 -15.24 40.33 -9.14
CA LEU A 13 -14.95 41.45 -10.05
C LEU A 13 -13.49 41.46 -10.47
N TYR A 14 -12.57 41.21 -9.53
CA TYR A 14 -11.13 41.10 -9.79
C TYR A 14 -10.82 39.93 -10.72
N PHE A 15 -11.43 38.76 -10.51
CA PHE A 15 -11.31 37.61 -11.41
C PHE A 15 -11.91 37.89 -12.80
N LEU A 16 -13.06 38.57 -12.87
CA LEU A 16 -13.71 38.95 -14.12
C LEU A 16 -12.98 40.06 -14.89
N SER A 17 -12.22 40.93 -14.20
CA SER A 17 -11.45 42.01 -14.80
C SER A 17 -10.15 41.55 -15.45
N HIS A 18 -9.74 40.29 -15.24
CA HIS A 18 -8.60 39.69 -15.93
C HIS A 18 -8.94 39.45 -17.42
N HIS A 19 -7.95 39.66 -18.30
CA HIS A 19 -8.12 39.34 -19.71
C HIS A 19 -8.38 37.83 -19.89
N PRO A 20 -9.13 37.41 -20.95
CA PRO A 20 -9.45 36.00 -21.19
C PRO A 20 -8.25 35.04 -21.12
N GLU A 21 -7.08 35.51 -21.55
CA GLU A 21 -5.81 34.76 -21.53
C GLU A 21 -5.31 34.50 -20.11
N GLU A 22 -5.36 35.49 -19.22
CA GLU A 22 -4.91 35.35 -17.82
C GLU A 22 -5.81 34.38 -17.05
N ARG A 23 -7.13 34.42 -17.30
CA ARG A 23 -8.09 33.46 -16.72
C ARG A 23 -7.81 32.04 -17.21
N ALA A 24 -7.49 31.88 -18.49
CA ALA A 24 -7.12 30.58 -19.04
C ALA A 24 -5.81 30.06 -18.42
N ALA A 25 -4.79 30.91 -18.28
CA ALA A 25 -3.52 30.55 -17.65
C ALA A 25 -3.70 30.15 -16.18
N TYR A 26 -4.50 30.92 -15.42
CA TYR A 26 -4.83 30.61 -14.03
C TYR A 26 -5.56 29.26 -13.90
N THR A 27 -6.58 29.03 -14.73
CA THR A 27 -7.36 27.78 -14.71
C THR A 27 -6.49 26.58 -15.06
N GLN A 28 -5.61 26.71 -16.06
CA GLN A 28 -4.65 25.66 -16.43
C GLN A 28 -3.67 25.35 -15.29
N ARG A 29 -3.18 26.40 -14.59
CA ARG A 29 -2.31 26.22 -13.43
C ARG A 29 -3.03 25.49 -12.29
N LEU A 30 -4.26 25.87 -11.98
CA LEU A 30 -5.09 25.17 -10.97
C LEU A 30 -5.30 23.71 -11.35
N LYS A 31 -5.67 23.44 -12.61
CA LYS A 31 -5.85 22.08 -13.11
C LYS A 31 -4.57 21.26 -12.92
N TYR A 32 -3.41 21.80 -13.31
CA TYR A 32 -2.12 21.12 -13.13
C TYR A 32 -1.83 20.77 -11.66
N LEU A 33 -2.11 21.70 -10.74
CA LEU A 33 -1.90 21.47 -9.31
C LEU A 33 -2.82 20.36 -8.77
N LEU A 34 -4.09 20.37 -9.18
CA LEU A 34 -5.07 19.33 -8.80
C LEU A 34 -4.70 17.96 -9.39
N ASP A 35 -4.31 17.90 -10.66
CA ASP A 35 -3.86 16.67 -11.31
C ASP A 35 -2.61 16.12 -10.61
N THR A 36 -1.70 17.00 -10.17
CA THR A 36 -0.50 16.60 -9.43
C THR A 36 -0.87 16.05 -8.05
N ALA A 37 -1.77 16.71 -7.32
CA ALA A 37 -2.21 16.24 -6.01
C ALA A 37 -2.92 14.87 -6.11
N SER A 38 -3.87 14.73 -7.04
CA SER A 38 -4.57 13.47 -7.27
C SER A 38 -3.63 12.33 -7.66
N ARG A 39 -2.59 12.61 -8.45
CA ARG A 39 -1.57 11.61 -8.79
C ARG A 39 -0.77 11.12 -7.59
N ILE A 40 -0.50 11.99 -6.62
CA ILE A 40 0.20 11.64 -5.38
C ILE A 40 -0.71 10.78 -4.52
N ASP A 41 -1.95 11.21 -4.30
CA ASP A 41 -2.95 10.46 -3.52
C ASP A 41 -3.15 9.05 -4.08
N ASP A 42 -3.30 8.93 -5.41
CA ASP A 42 -3.43 7.63 -6.09
C ASP A 42 -2.15 6.78 -5.97
N ALA A 43 -0.98 7.41 -5.93
CA ALA A 43 0.30 6.70 -5.78
C ALA A 43 0.44 6.16 -4.35
N GLU A 44 0.08 6.94 -3.34
CA GLU A 44 0.08 6.53 -1.94
C GLU A 44 -0.92 5.39 -1.69
N ALA A 45 -2.16 5.53 -2.15
CA ALA A 45 -3.19 4.49 -2.00
C ALA A 45 -2.77 3.17 -2.68
N ARG A 46 -2.18 3.23 -3.88
CA ARG A 46 -1.64 2.04 -4.56
C ARG A 46 -0.42 1.47 -3.83
N GLY A 47 0.41 2.32 -3.24
CA GLY A 47 1.56 1.93 -2.45
C GLY A 47 1.14 1.15 -1.21
N GLU A 48 0.18 1.67 -0.46
CA GLU A 48 -0.38 1.03 0.73
C GLU A 48 -1.02 -0.32 0.39
N ALA A 49 -1.93 -0.36 -0.59
CA ALA A 49 -2.59 -1.60 -0.99
C ALA A 49 -1.59 -2.70 -1.45
N LYS A 50 -0.54 -2.32 -2.20
CA LYS A 50 0.52 -3.26 -2.59
C LYS A 50 1.37 -3.69 -1.40
N GLY A 51 1.65 -2.77 -0.48
CA GLY A 51 2.41 -3.03 0.73
C GLY A 51 1.69 -4.03 1.63
N GLU A 52 0.40 -3.81 1.88
CA GLU A 52 -0.45 -4.70 2.67
C GLU A 52 -0.55 -6.09 2.04
N ALA A 53 -0.86 -6.18 0.74
CA ALA A 53 -0.96 -7.46 0.04
C ALA A 53 0.35 -8.27 0.09
N ARG A 54 1.50 -7.61 -0.12
CA ARG A 54 2.81 -8.25 0.01
C ARG A 54 3.11 -8.67 1.45
N GLY A 55 2.75 -7.81 2.41
CA GLY A 55 2.93 -8.07 3.83
C GLY A 55 2.17 -9.32 4.29
N ILE A 56 0.92 -9.44 3.87
CA ILE A 56 0.06 -10.61 4.15
C ILE A 56 0.70 -11.87 3.54
N GLN A 57 1.02 -11.86 2.24
CA GLN A 57 1.60 -13.02 1.57
C GLN A 57 2.92 -13.48 2.21
N ILE A 58 3.83 -12.55 2.52
CA ILE A 58 5.10 -12.86 3.19
C ILE A 58 4.84 -13.37 4.61
N GLY A 59 3.87 -12.77 5.31
CA GLY A 59 3.49 -13.15 6.67
C GLY A 59 2.93 -14.56 6.74
N GLU A 60 2.00 -14.91 5.84
CA GLU A 60 1.40 -16.24 5.72
C GLU A 60 2.46 -17.28 5.40
N ALA A 61 3.27 -17.07 4.35
CA ALA A 61 4.34 -18.02 3.99
C ALA A 61 5.34 -18.25 5.13
N ARG A 62 5.75 -17.18 5.84
CA ARG A 62 6.63 -17.30 7.02
C ARG A 62 5.93 -17.97 8.20
N GLY A 63 4.62 -17.78 8.35
CA GLY A 63 3.80 -18.41 9.38
C GLY A 63 3.69 -19.92 9.16
N GLU A 64 3.30 -20.32 7.96
CA GLU A 64 3.20 -21.71 7.53
C GLU A 64 4.54 -22.43 7.68
N HIS A 65 5.62 -21.82 7.19
CA HIS A 65 6.97 -22.37 7.30
C HIS A 65 7.42 -22.57 8.76
N ARG A 66 7.22 -21.57 9.62
CA ARG A 66 7.52 -21.70 11.06
C ARG A 66 6.71 -22.81 11.71
N LYS A 67 5.43 -22.93 11.37
CA LYS A 67 4.56 -24.00 11.89
C LYS A 67 5.02 -25.38 11.40
N ALA A 68 5.48 -25.49 10.16
CA ALA A 68 6.06 -26.72 9.63
C ALA A 68 7.33 -27.12 10.41
N ILE A 69 8.24 -26.17 10.68
CA ILE A 69 9.43 -26.38 11.53
C ILE A 69 9.04 -26.86 12.93
N GLU A 70 8.09 -26.19 13.59
CA GLU A 70 7.65 -26.58 14.94
C GLU A 70 7.03 -27.98 14.96
N THR A 71 6.27 -28.32 13.92
CA THR A 71 5.66 -29.64 13.78
C THR A 71 6.73 -30.70 13.56
N ALA A 72 7.69 -30.44 12.67
CA ALA A 72 8.80 -31.33 12.39
C ALA A 72 9.64 -31.61 13.64
N LYS A 73 9.92 -30.60 14.47
CA LYS A 73 10.60 -30.77 15.78
C LYS A 73 9.83 -31.70 16.72
N LYS A 74 8.50 -31.56 16.79
CA LYS A 74 7.64 -32.43 17.62
C LYS A 74 7.60 -33.87 17.09
N LEU A 75 7.62 -34.06 15.78
CA LEU A 75 7.67 -35.39 15.15
C LEU A 75 9.03 -36.05 15.39
N LYS A 76 10.13 -35.31 15.23
CA LYS A 76 11.49 -35.78 15.53
C LYS A 76 11.63 -36.20 16.99
N ALA A 77 11.04 -35.44 17.92
CA ALA A 77 11.01 -35.79 19.34
C ALA A 77 10.16 -37.04 19.68
N ARG A 78 9.38 -37.54 18.71
CA ARG A 78 8.57 -38.77 18.81
C ARG A 78 9.14 -39.91 17.97
N ASP A 79 10.40 -39.80 17.55
CA ASP A 79 11.14 -40.81 16.79
C ASP A 79 10.51 -41.15 15.41
N PHE A 80 9.78 -40.20 14.79
CA PHE A 80 9.36 -40.35 13.40
C PHE A 80 10.58 -40.34 12.46
N SER A 81 10.48 -41.09 11.36
CA SER A 81 11.59 -41.16 10.40
C SER A 81 11.75 -39.84 9.64
N MET A 82 12.97 -39.59 9.16
CA MET A 82 13.28 -38.42 8.31
C MET A 82 12.31 -38.33 7.11
N ILE A 83 12.02 -39.46 6.48
CA ILE A 83 11.15 -39.55 5.31
C ILE A 83 9.72 -39.14 5.69
N ASP A 84 9.20 -39.65 6.81
CA ASP A 84 7.85 -39.32 7.28
C ASP A 84 7.73 -37.83 7.65
N ILE A 85 8.78 -37.25 8.24
CA ILE A 85 8.76 -35.84 8.63
C ILE A 85 8.75 -34.94 7.38
N ILE A 86 9.55 -35.26 6.37
CA ILE A 86 9.56 -34.54 5.08
C ILE A 86 8.16 -34.60 4.44
N ASP A 87 7.57 -35.80 4.36
CA ASP A 87 6.24 -36.00 3.77
C ASP A 87 5.14 -35.25 4.53
N MET A 88 5.15 -35.32 5.87
CA MET A 88 4.11 -34.70 6.70
C MET A 88 4.22 -33.17 6.80
N THR A 89 5.41 -32.59 6.66
CA THR A 89 5.64 -31.16 6.90
C THR A 89 5.92 -30.36 5.64
N GLY A 90 6.24 -31.02 4.54
CA GLY A 90 6.59 -30.37 3.27
C GLY A 90 7.91 -29.60 3.31
N LEU A 91 8.71 -29.79 4.36
CA LEU A 91 10.05 -29.20 4.48
C LEU A 91 11.02 -29.90 3.54
N SER A 92 12.07 -29.19 3.14
CA SER A 92 13.15 -29.81 2.37
C SER A 92 13.97 -30.79 3.24
N PRO A 93 14.62 -31.80 2.62
CA PRO A 93 15.48 -32.73 3.35
C PRO A 93 16.56 -32.03 4.17
N GLU A 94 17.17 -30.98 3.60
CA GLU A 94 18.20 -30.16 4.27
C GLU A 94 17.65 -29.47 5.52
N GLU A 95 16.42 -28.95 5.47
CA GLU A 95 15.81 -28.32 6.62
C GLU A 95 15.58 -29.32 7.75
N VAL A 96 15.04 -30.51 7.44
CA VAL A 96 14.76 -31.53 8.45
C VAL A 96 16.05 -32.15 9.03
N GLU A 97 17.10 -32.29 8.23
CA GLU A 97 18.43 -32.70 8.69
C GLU A 97 19.01 -31.70 9.70
N ASN A 98 18.78 -30.41 9.49
CA ASN A 98 19.25 -29.32 10.34
C ASN A 98 18.35 -29.00 11.57
N LEU A 99 17.22 -29.70 11.77
CA LEU A 99 16.32 -29.51 12.93
C LEU A 99 16.87 -30.05 14.24
#